data_AF-A0A5C4IRP1-F1
#
_entry.id   AF-A0A5C4IRP1-F1
#
_cell.length_a   1.000
_cell.length_b   1.000
_cell.length_c   1.000
_cell.angle_alpha   90.00
_cell.angle_beta   90.00
_cell.angle_gamma   90.00
#
_symmetry.space_group_name_H-M   'P 1'
#
loop_
_entity.id
_entity.type
_entity.pdbx_description
1 polymer ?
#
loop_
_entity_poly.entity_id
_entity_poly.type
_entity_poly.pdbx_seq_one_letter_code
_entity_poly.pdbx_strand_id
1 'polypeptide(L)' 'MHELAHVVGLDHVNDPTQLMYEENSGQLGTGDRTGLAMLGSGECVPRV' A
#
# COMPACT_ATOMS: atom_id res chain seq x y z
N MET A 1 -6.28 7.38 -1.92
CA MET A 1 -5.55 6.40 -1.07
C MET A 1 -4.31 5.89 -1.77
N HIS A 2 -4.37 5.64 -3.07
CA HIS A 2 -3.24 5.27 -3.94
C HIS A 2 -1.96 6.07 -3.65
N GLU A 3 -2.07 7.39 -3.58
CA GLU A 3 -0.93 8.28 -3.38
C GLU A 3 -0.40 8.21 -1.94
N LEU A 4 -1.27 7.95 -0.97
CA LEU A 4 -0.84 7.70 0.41
C LEU A 4 -0.12 6.36 0.54
N ALA A 5 -0.55 5.36 -0.23
CA ALA A 5 0.14 4.07 -0.31
C ALA A 5 1.56 4.24 -0.88
N HIS A 6 1.77 5.14 -1.85
CA HIS A 6 3.12 5.54 -2.28
C HIS A 6 3.95 6.16 -1.16
N VAL A 7 3.37 7.08 -0.37
CA VAL A 7 4.10 7.74 0.74
C VAL A 7 4.64 6.73 1.75
N VAL A 8 3.91 5.65 2.00
CA VAL A 8 4.34 4.59 2.94
C VAL A 8 5.22 3.51 2.30
N GLY A 9 5.46 3.59 0.98
CA GLY A 9 6.44 2.75 0.29
C GLY A 9 5.89 1.66 -0.63
N LEU A 10 4.58 1.67 -0.95
CA LEU A 10 4.06 0.81 -2.02
C LEU A 10 4.30 1.44 -3.40
N ASP A 11 4.58 0.61 -4.40
CA ASP A 11 4.81 1.05 -5.79
C ASP A 11 3.75 0.47 -6.72
N HIS A 12 3.70 0.96 -7.96
CA HIS A 12 2.76 0.48 -8.96
C HIS A 12 2.90 -1.01 -9.23
N VAL A 13 1.76 -1.63 -9.53
CA VAL A 13 1.66 -3.03 -9.94
C VAL A 13 0.83 -3.13 -11.21
N ASN A 14 1.02 -4.20 -11.97
CA ASN A 14 0.32 -4.44 -13.23
C ASN A 14 -1.05 -5.13 -13.06
N ASP A 15 -1.50 -5.39 -11.83
CA ASP A 15 -2.78 -6.04 -11.56
C ASP A 15 -3.90 -4.99 -11.41
N PRO A 16 -4.84 -4.90 -12.36
CA PRO A 16 -5.89 -3.88 -12.36
C PRO A 16 -6.90 -4.00 -11.22
N THR A 17 -6.85 -5.08 -10.45
CA THR A 17 -7.71 -5.26 -9.27
C THR A 17 -7.13 -4.61 -8.01
N GLN A 18 -5.86 -4.16 -8.04
CA GLN A 18 -5.19 -3.53 -6.91
C GLN A 18 -5.33 -2.01 -6.94
N LEU A 19 -5.31 -1.40 -5.76
CA LEU A 19 -5.24 0.05 -5.58
C LEU A 19 -4.00 0.62 -6.26
N MET A 20 -2.88 -0.09 -6.22
CA MET A 20 -1.62 0.37 -6.82
C MET A 20 -1.52 0.17 -8.33
N TYR A 21 -2.60 -0.21 -9.01
CA TYR A 21 -2.65 -0.08 -10.47
C TYR A 21 -2.79 1.39 -10.88
N GLU A 22 -2.17 1.76 -12.01
CA GLU A 22 -2.13 3.15 -12.51
C GLU A 22 -3.54 3.73 -12.73
N GLU A 23 -4.47 2.93 -13.25
CA GLU A 23 -5.87 3.29 -13.48
C GLU A 23 -6.79 2.50 -12.54
N ASN A 24 -6.74 2.84 -11.24
CA ASN A 24 -7.49 2.12 -10.20
C ASN A 24 -8.87 2.70 -9.90
N SER A 25 -9.71 1.88 -9.24
CA SER A 25 -11.05 2.27 -8.76
C SER A 25 -11.06 2.88 -7.35
N GLY A 26 -9.88 3.06 -6.72
CA GLY A 26 -9.74 3.55 -5.34
C GLY A 26 -10.01 2.51 -4.24
N GLN A 27 -10.23 1.24 -4.59
CA GLN A 27 -10.49 0.15 -3.64
C GLN A 27 -9.21 -0.63 -3.32
N LEU A 28 -9.07 -1.09 -2.08
CA LEU A 28 -7.96 -1.94 -1.65
C LEU A 28 -8.16 -3.39 -2.13
N GLY A 29 -7.23 -3.87 -2.93
CA GLY A 29 -7.08 -5.27 -3.30
C GLY A 29 -6.31 -6.09 -2.26
N THR A 30 -6.18 -7.38 -2.52
CA THR A 30 -5.48 -8.32 -1.64
C THR A 30 -3.99 -8.02 -1.52
N GLY A 31 -3.33 -7.69 -2.64
CA GLY A 31 -1.92 -7.33 -2.68
C GLY A 31 -1.62 -6.05 -1.90
N ASP A 32 -2.47 -5.02 -2.02
CA ASP A 32 -2.30 -3.78 -1.26
C ASP A 32 -2.36 -4.03 0.25
N ARG A 33 -3.33 -4.85 0.68
CA ARG A 33 -3.49 -5.20 2.11
C ARG A 33 -2.30 -5.99 2.63
N THR A 34 -1.77 -6.91 1.83
CA THR A 34 -0.56 -7.66 2.16
C THR A 34 0.64 -6.73 2.27
N GLY A 35 0.85 -5.83 1.30
CA GLY A 35 1.94 -4.86 1.33
C GLY A 35 1.86 -3.92 2.54
N LEU A 36 0.67 -3.37 2.82
CA LEU A 36 0.43 -2.54 4.00
C LEU A 36 0.68 -3.30 5.32
N ALA A 37 0.29 -4.57 5.39
CA ALA A 37 0.55 -5.39 6.58
C ALA A 37 2.05 -5.63 6.80
N MET A 38 2.82 -5.85 5.72
CA MET A 38 4.28 -5.97 5.78
C MET A 38 4.95 -4.65 6.20
N LEU A 39 4.53 -3.52 5.63
CA LEU A 39 5.05 -2.21 6.01
C LEU A 39 4.72 -1.85 7.47
N GLY A 40 3.53 -2.26 7.93
CA GLY A 40 3.06 -2.03 9.30
C GLY A 40 3.68 -2.96 10.36
N SER A 41 4.45 -3.98 9.98
CA SER A 41 5.07 -4.91 10.95
C SER A 41 6.41 -4.43 11.51
N GLY A 42 6.87 -3.22 11.16
CA GLY A 42 8.05 -2.61 11.77
C GLY A 42 7.83 -2.31 13.26
N GLU A 43 8.93 -2.24 14.02
CA GLU A 43 8.86 -1.87 15.44
C GLU A 43 8.27 -0.46 15.59
N CYS A 44 7.29 -0.32 16.48
CA CYS A 44 6.86 0.99 16.94
C CYS A 44 7.96 1.57 17.82
N VAL A 45 8.78 2.45 17.26
CA VAL A 45 9.86 3.13 17.99
C VAL A 45 9.32 4.41 18.64
N PRO A 46 9.11 4.45 19.97
CA PRO A 46 8.74 5.69 20.63
C PRO A 46 9.91 6.66 20.48
N ARG A 47 9.62 7.82 19.90
CA ARG A 47 10.60 8.90 19.79
C ARG A 47 10.69 9.54 21.18
N VAL A 48 11.74 9.18 21.93
CA VAL A 48 12.12 9.83 23.20
C VAL A 48 12.56 11.26 22.98
#